data_AF-A0A3B0A051-F1
#
_entry.id   AF-A0A3B0A051-F1
#
_cell.length_a   1.000
_cell.length_b   1.000
_cell.length_c   1.000
_cell.angle_alpha   90.00
_cell.angle_beta   90.00
_cell.angle_gamma   90.00
#
_symmetry.space_group_name_H-M   'P 1'
#
loop_
_entity.id
_entity.type
_entity.pdbx_description
1 polymer ?
#
loop_
_entity_poly.entity_id
_entity_poly.type
_entity_poly.pdbx_seq_one_letter_code
_entity_poly.pdbx_strand_id
1 'polypeptide(L)'
;MAGRAATPHARGRRPVRRRLDLPAQHLRAARRGAGPAADHRRGRPRGRTGAGVGTADLQRHRRDRRTGRRHGAGGRRPALGRHAHLVGRRPRLRHVRLLAHQVAPLATAGVHRPGGPRRTRAGARDPGAAVKTLSRVPEPLTGKIVTPGDRRYALLRSTYTTTHSPAGVLLPETTAEVVAAVRYAREQGLPIAVRSGGHGLAGTSSNDGGIVIDLSALNRVEVVDERSRLVRVEAGARWAAVAKTLAPYGLAISSGDHGNVGVGGLATGGGVGWLVRRYGLTIDHVRAVEVVLADGTLVRADAEHEPELFWVVRGAGAGAGIVVAFEIEATEVRNVGLAQLAIEATPDGATVWQWAERLAEAPRELSTAAVLFPHGRSAVLSITAVVAAESLRRARPLVEPLLAIGRLLDHRVDLVPYPALVPLGHLHPNVGQQASTTTNGLLTMDDGGARAIMRAVTGPERALIQLRSVGGAVNDVDPDATAYPHRHQDTLVVGTVFPPQGGGALDAAWRGIGQRADGAYVNFESRPDRAAFDRIYPGATGRRVAELWRRYDPDGVFRPRLLDPARGRAGARRR
;
A
#
# COMPACT_ATOMS: atom_id res chain seq x y z
N MET A 1 -18.57 -68.21 -34.32
CA MET A 1 -17.56 -67.73 -35.29
C MET A 1 -16.77 -66.62 -34.59
N ALA A 2 -15.77 -66.97 -33.77
CA ALA A 2 -14.32 -67.04 -34.12
C ALA A 2 -13.78 -65.67 -34.58
N GLY A 3 -12.81 -64.99 -33.97
CA GLY A 3 -11.94 -65.21 -32.80
C GLY A 3 -11.17 -63.89 -32.56
N ARG A 4 -11.04 -63.42 -31.31
CA ARG A 4 -9.91 -63.56 -30.38
C ARG A 4 -8.65 -62.69 -30.65
N ALA A 5 -8.28 -62.00 -29.57
CA ALA A 5 -7.08 -61.23 -29.28
C ALA A 5 -5.75 -61.99 -29.44
N ALA A 6 -4.63 -61.26 -29.61
CA ALA A 6 -3.57 -61.12 -28.59
C ALA A 6 -2.27 -60.52 -29.17
N THR A 7 -1.57 -59.79 -28.31
CA THR A 7 -0.21 -59.21 -28.37
C THR A 7 0.90 -60.31 -28.25
N PRO A 8 2.14 -60.03 -27.80
CA PRO A 8 3.35 -59.54 -28.50
C PRO A 8 4.58 -60.50 -28.35
N HIS A 9 5.73 -60.25 -29.00
CA HIS A 9 7.11 -60.69 -28.63
C HIS A 9 8.10 -60.40 -29.80
N ALA A 10 9.43 -60.28 -29.72
CA ALA A 10 10.43 -60.07 -28.66
C ALA A 10 11.85 -60.05 -29.32
N ARG A 11 12.79 -59.25 -28.75
CA ARG A 11 14.25 -59.48 -28.56
C ARG A 11 15.26 -59.66 -29.72
N GLY A 12 16.38 -58.91 -29.60
CA GLY A 12 17.75 -59.27 -30.03
C GLY A 12 18.76 -58.12 -29.73
N ARG A 13 19.51 -58.13 -28.61
CA ARG A 13 20.95 -58.52 -28.40
C ARG A 13 22.02 -57.83 -29.31
N ARG A 14 22.79 -56.91 -28.66
CA ARG A 14 24.23 -56.48 -28.70
C ARG A 14 25.24 -57.14 -29.70
N PRO A 15 26.52 -56.66 -29.89
CA PRO A 15 27.27 -55.46 -29.41
C PRO A 15 28.19 -54.79 -30.50
N VAL A 16 29.01 -53.75 -30.17
CA VAL A 16 30.50 -53.68 -30.37
C VAL A 16 31.08 -52.26 -30.13
N ARG A 17 32.01 -52.21 -29.13
CA ARG A 17 33.26 -51.43 -28.87
C ARG A 17 33.37 -49.93 -29.23
N ARG A 18 33.68 -48.99 -28.30
CA ARG A 18 34.91 -48.68 -27.50
C ARG A 18 36.14 -48.17 -28.27
N ARG A 19 36.53 -46.92 -27.97
CA ARG A 19 37.90 -46.36 -27.70
C ARG A 19 37.64 -45.03 -26.93
N LEU A 20 37.95 -44.77 -25.65
CA LEU A 20 39.24 -44.73 -24.90
C LEU A 20 40.31 -43.95 -25.69
N ASP A 21 40.75 -42.75 -25.28
CA ASP A 21 41.69 -42.51 -24.17
C ASP A 21 41.79 -41.00 -23.79
N LEU A 22 42.07 -40.75 -22.50
CA LEU A 22 42.56 -39.51 -21.86
C LEU A 22 44.11 -39.41 -22.04
N PRO A 23 44.89 -38.53 -21.36
CA PRO A 23 44.76 -37.13 -20.90
C PRO A 23 46.01 -36.27 -21.25
N ALA A 24 46.03 -34.97 -20.91
CA ALA A 24 47.29 -34.29 -20.54
C ALA A 24 47.05 -33.08 -19.60
N GLN A 25 47.73 -33.13 -18.45
CA GLN A 25 47.87 -32.11 -17.42
C GLN A 25 49.09 -31.21 -17.69
N HIS A 26 49.23 -30.16 -16.86
CA HIS A 26 50.39 -29.26 -16.63
C HIS A 26 50.46 -28.04 -17.56
N LEU A 27 50.71 -26.79 -17.10
CA LEU A 27 51.55 -26.34 -15.99
C LEU A 27 51.10 -24.95 -15.44
N ARG A 28 51.32 -24.77 -14.13
CA ARG A 28 51.45 -23.46 -13.45
C ARG A 28 52.67 -22.69 -13.97
N ALA A 29 52.62 -21.36 -13.95
CA ALA A 29 53.64 -20.54 -13.26
C ALA A 29 53.34 -19.03 -13.33
N ALA A 30 53.56 -18.38 -12.19
CA ALA A 30 53.57 -16.96 -11.96
C ALA A 30 54.90 -16.30 -12.39
N ARG A 31 54.89 -14.97 -12.63
CA ARG A 31 55.89 -13.93 -12.28
C ARG A 31 55.47 -12.61 -12.95
N ARG A 32 55.17 -11.53 -12.21
CA ARG A 32 56.07 -10.52 -11.59
C ARG A 32 56.84 -9.63 -12.58
N GLY A 33 56.66 -8.31 -12.37
CA GLY A 33 57.52 -7.20 -12.83
C GLY A 33 56.96 -6.49 -14.07
N ALA A 34 56.98 -5.18 -14.23
CA ALA A 34 57.40 -4.02 -13.45
C ALA A 34 56.85 -2.77 -14.19
N GLY A 35 56.77 -1.60 -13.53
CA GLY A 35 56.31 -0.31 -14.09
C GLY A 35 57.21 0.27 -15.22
N PRO A 36 57.07 1.54 -15.66
CA PRO A 36 56.89 2.78 -14.85
C PRO A 36 55.68 3.66 -15.29
N ALA A 37 55.05 4.51 -14.48
CA ALA A 37 55.43 5.77 -13.82
C ALA A 37 55.51 7.04 -14.73
N ALA A 38 54.60 8.00 -14.46
CA ALA A 38 54.73 9.48 -14.56
C ALA A 38 53.37 10.07 -14.09
N ASP A 39 53.17 10.48 -12.84
CA ASP A 39 53.60 11.73 -12.16
C ASP A 39 53.29 13.03 -12.91
N HIS A 40 52.23 13.73 -12.48
CA HIS A 40 52.32 15.18 -12.33
C HIS A 40 51.55 15.66 -11.09
N ARG A 41 52.35 16.24 -10.20
CA ARG A 41 52.04 16.88 -8.93
C ARG A 41 51.61 18.34 -9.08
N ARG A 42 50.85 18.77 -8.06
CA ARG A 42 50.87 20.05 -7.30
C ARG A 42 50.06 21.25 -7.81
N GLY A 43 49.30 21.82 -6.87
CA GLY A 43 48.95 23.24 -6.86
C GLY A 43 47.82 23.63 -5.91
N ARG A 44 48.03 23.60 -4.58
CA ARG A 44 47.34 24.52 -3.65
C ARG A 44 48.16 25.82 -3.56
N PRO A 45 47.53 26.95 -3.26
CA PRO A 45 47.85 27.60 -1.98
C PRO A 45 46.64 28.15 -1.21
N ARG A 46 46.91 28.45 0.06
CA ARG A 46 46.05 29.04 1.08
C ARG A 46 46.22 30.57 1.14
N GLY A 47 45.20 31.23 1.70
CA GLY A 47 45.29 32.49 2.47
C GLY A 47 44.70 33.71 1.74
N ARG A 48 44.12 34.72 2.39
CA ARG A 48 43.67 35.01 3.76
C ARG A 48 42.97 36.40 3.65
N THR A 49 42.17 36.77 4.66
CA THR A 49 41.81 38.14 5.14
C THR A 49 40.84 39.09 4.37
N GLY A 50 39.98 39.75 5.19
CA GLY A 50 39.39 41.09 4.98
C GLY A 50 37.93 41.08 4.50
N ALA A 51 36.89 41.22 5.32
CA ALA A 51 36.41 42.40 6.07
C ALA A 51 36.05 43.62 5.19
N GLY A 52 34.81 44.11 5.32
CA GLY A 52 34.49 45.53 5.05
C GLY A 52 33.25 45.83 4.20
N VAL A 53 32.12 46.07 4.87
CA VAL A 53 31.20 47.23 4.76
C VAL A 53 30.83 47.79 3.37
N GLY A 54 29.52 47.95 3.14
CA GLY A 54 28.99 48.78 2.05
C GLY A 54 27.46 48.87 2.03
N THR A 55 26.89 49.61 2.97
CA THR A 55 25.51 50.12 3.00
C THR A 55 25.32 51.29 2.02
N ALA A 56 24.19 51.33 1.31
CA ALA A 56 23.36 52.52 1.00
C ALA A 56 22.18 52.04 0.11
N ASP A 57 20.89 52.13 0.43
CA ASP A 57 20.01 53.20 0.93
C ASP A 57 19.21 53.88 -0.20
N LEU A 58 18.00 54.34 0.18
CA LEU A 58 17.03 55.20 -0.51
C LEU A 58 16.06 54.48 -1.47
N GLN A 59 14.73 54.69 -1.44
CA GLN A 59 13.96 55.75 -0.79
C GLN A 59 12.49 55.37 -0.63
N ARG A 60 11.92 55.74 0.52
CA ARG A 60 10.48 55.84 0.78
C ARG A 60 9.96 57.15 0.18
N HIS A 61 8.73 57.16 -0.33
CA HIS A 61 7.87 58.33 -0.26
C HIS A 61 6.46 57.97 0.24
N ARG A 62 6.03 58.74 1.24
CA ARG A 62 4.70 58.80 1.87
C ARG A 62 4.06 60.15 1.52
N ARG A 63 2.74 60.22 1.77
CA ARG A 63 1.83 61.39 1.93
C ARG A 63 1.21 61.90 0.61
N ASP A 64 -0.03 62.39 0.55
CA ASP A 64 -1.09 62.62 1.56
C ASP A 64 -2.45 62.91 0.87
N ARG A 65 -3.54 62.56 1.59
CA ARG A 65 -4.81 63.28 1.84
C ARG A 65 -5.72 63.91 0.74
N ARG A 66 -7.03 63.61 0.97
CA ARG A 66 -8.24 64.49 1.02
C ARG A 66 -8.77 65.00 -0.35
N THR A 67 -10.06 65.26 -0.63
CA THR A 67 -11.36 65.35 0.08
C THR A 67 -12.48 65.61 -0.96
N GLY A 68 -13.75 65.40 -0.60
CA GLY A 68 -14.92 66.07 -1.21
C GLY A 68 -15.85 65.12 -1.98
N ARG A 69 -17.01 64.62 -1.51
CA ARG A 69 -18.22 65.19 -0.85
C ARG A 69 -19.21 65.81 -1.85
N ARG A 70 -20.46 65.29 -1.82
CA ARG A 70 -21.81 65.92 -1.99
C ARG A 70 -22.71 65.08 -2.93
N HIS A 71 -23.78 64.46 -2.42
CA HIS A 71 -25.18 64.94 -2.21
C HIS A 71 -26.08 64.20 -3.22
N GLY A 72 -27.31 63.75 -2.95
CA GLY A 72 -28.16 63.82 -1.77
C GLY A 72 -29.48 63.07 -2.04
N ALA A 73 -30.21 62.80 -0.95
CA ALA A 73 -31.66 62.61 -0.74
C ALA A 73 -32.59 62.29 -1.94
N GLY A 74 -33.61 61.45 -1.86
CA GLY A 74 -34.34 60.88 -0.73
C GLY A 74 -35.80 60.61 -1.16
N GLY A 75 -36.55 59.81 -0.39
CA GLY A 75 -38.01 59.95 -0.32
C GLY A 75 -38.90 58.74 -0.68
N ARG A 76 -39.41 58.13 0.41
CA ARG A 76 -40.81 57.71 0.65
C ARG A 76 -41.40 56.45 -0.02
N ARG A 77 -41.90 55.57 0.88
CA ARG A 77 -42.92 54.51 0.67
C ARG A 77 -44.34 55.14 0.65
N PRO A 78 -45.38 54.43 0.15
CA PRO A 78 -46.18 53.55 1.02
C PRO A 78 -46.59 52.20 0.38
N ALA A 79 -47.39 51.42 1.12
CA ALA A 79 -47.57 49.98 1.07
C ALA A 79 -48.78 49.48 0.24
N LEU A 80 -48.72 48.17 -0.12
CA LEU A 80 -49.76 47.12 -0.11
C LEU A 80 -49.75 46.26 -1.39
N GLY A 81 -49.83 44.94 -1.23
CA GLY A 81 -50.12 44.00 -2.32
C GLY A 81 -49.33 42.70 -2.26
N ARG A 82 -49.97 41.65 -1.76
CA ARG A 82 -49.49 40.26 -1.71
C ARG A 82 -49.23 39.72 -3.13
N HIS A 83 -48.15 38.94 -3.32
CA HIS A 83 -48.16 37.57 -3.86
C HIS A 83 -46.72 37.06 -4.02
N ALA A 84 -46.52 35.80 -3.62
CA ALA A 84 -45.23 35.16 -3.42
C ALA A 84 -44.59 34.69 -4.74
N HIS A 85 -43.30 34.99 -4.91
CA HIS A 85 -42.39 34.25 -5.80
C HIS A 85 -41.06 33.99 -5.07
N LEU A 86 -40.91 32.79 -4.53
CA LEU A 86 -39.64 32.26 -4.04
C LEU A 86 -38.82 31.78 -5.24
N VAL A 87 -37.97 32.65 -5.77
CA VAL A 87 -36.92 32.28 -6.72
C VAL A 87 -35.86 31.46 -5.99
N GLY A 88 -35.82 30.17 -6.32
CA GLY A 88 -34.81 29.22 -5.84
C GLY A 88 -33.40 29.67 -6.20
N ARG A 89 -32.59 29.95 -5.17
CA ARG A 89 -31.14 30.14 -5.31
C ARG A 89 -30.50 28.79 -5.67
N ARG A 90 -30.05 28.63 -6.92
CA ARG A 90 -29.15 27.55 -7.34
C ARG A 90 -27.84 27.62 -6.52
N PRO A 91 -27.33 26.52 -5.94
CA PRO A 91 -26.02 26.53 -5.30
C PRO A 91 -24.93 26.67 -6.36
N ARG A 92 -23.95 27.54 -6.08
CA ARG A 92 -22.89 27.96 -7.01
C ARG A 92 -21.85 26.83 -7.19
N LEU A 93 -21.58 26.47 -8.45
CA LEU A 93 -20.56 25.51 -8.95
C LEU A 93 -19.12 25.71 -8.43
N ARG A 94 -18.82 26.76 -7.65
CA ARG A 94 -17.48 27.01 -7.07
C ARG A 94 -17.09 26.03 -5.95
N HIS A 95 -18.04 25.39 -5.27
CA HIS A 95 -17.73 24.41 -4.21
C HIS A 95 -17.28 23.04 -4.75
N VAL A 96 -17.68 22.67 -5.98
CA VAL A 96 -17.33 21.38 -6.61
C VAL A 96 -15.87 21.35 -7.07
N ARG A 97 -15.34 22.46 -7.61
CA ARG A 97 -13.91 22.60 -7.95
C ARG A 97 -12.99 22.49 -6.73
N LEU A 98 -13.38 23.10 -5.59
CA LEU A 98 -12.61 23.01 -4.35
C LEU A 98 -12.62 21.59 -3.75
N LEU A 99 -13.74 20.87 -3.86
CA LEU A 99 -13.81 19.46 -3.48
C LEU A 99 -13.01 18.56 -4.43
N ALA A 100 -13.06 18.74 -5.75
CA ALA A 100 -12.27 17.93 -6.69
C ALA A 100 -10.75 18.10 -6.48
N HIS A 101 -10.28 19.32 -6.22
CA HIS A 101 -8.86 19.59 -5.96
C HIS A 101 -8.38 19.17 -4.56
N GLN A 102 -9.29 19.07 -3.58
CA GLN A 102 -8.96 18.57 -2.24
C GLN A 102 -9.15 17.05 -2.14
N VAL A 103 -10.08 16.44 -2.89
CA VAL A 103 -10.45 15.02 -2.70
C VAL A 103 -9.46 14.04 -3.33
N ALA A 104 -8.70 14.45 -4.35
CA ALA A 104 -7.67 13.59 -4.91
C ALA A 104 -6.55 13.23 -3.90
N PRO A 105 -6.12 14.12 -2.99
CA PRO A 105 -5.33 13.73 -1.82
C PRO A 105 -6.17 13.26 -0.61
N LEU A 106 -7.44 13.67 -0.46
CA LEU A 106 -8.27 13.24 0.70
C LEU A 106 -8.77 11.78 0.61
N ALA A 107 -8.76 11.14 -0.55
CA ALA A 107 -8.95 9.69 -0.68
C ALA A 107 -7.82 8.88 0.02
N THR A 108 -6.69 9.53 0.30
CA THR A 108 -5.56 9.01 1.10
C THR A 108 -5.33 9.79 2.40
N ALA A 109 -6.15 10.80 2.70
CA ALA A 109 -6.00 11.64 3.88
C ALA A 109 -7.36 12.19 4.34
N GLY A 110 -8.07 11.48 5.20
CA GLY A 110 -9.17 12.09 5.96
C GLY A 110 -8.61 13.12 6.94
N VAL A 111 -8.48 14.39 6.53
CA VAL A 111 -8.06 15.48 7.43
C VAL A 111 -9.26 15.95 8.24
N HIS A 112 -9.35 15.47 9.48
CA HIS A 112 -10.10 16.16 10.52
C HIS A 112 -9.20 17.17 11.21
N ARG A 113 -9.61 18.45 11.22
CA ARG A 113 -9.02 19.47 12.08
C ARG A 113 -9.21 19.06 13.55
N PRO A 114 -8.20 19.16 14.43
CA PRO A 114 -8.40 18.87 15.84
C PRO A 114 -9.35 19.93 16.43
N GLY A 115 -10.56 19.49 16.80
CA GLY A 115 -11.38 20.22 17.74
C GLY A 115 -10.67 20.22 19.11
N GLY A 116 -10.56 21.41 19.72
CA GLY A 116 -9.93 21.57 21.03
C GLY A 116 -10.51 20.62 22.09
N PRO A 117 -9.75 20.32 23.16
CA PRO A 117 -10.08 19.26 24.10
C PRO A 117 -11.39 19.57 24.83
N ARG A 118 -12.47 18.88 24.45
CA ARG A 118 -13.67 18.78 25.29
C ARG A 118 -13.41 17.71 26.33
N ARG A 119 -13.27 18.12 27.60
CA ARG A 119 -13.26 17.23 28.77
C ARG A 119 -14.62 16.54 28.86
N THR A 120 -14.76 15.36 28.27
CA THR A 120 -15.81 14.41 28.63
C THR A 120 -15.25 13.48 29.69
N ARG A 121 -15.74 13.59 30.93
CA ARG A 121 -15.56 12.57 31.96
C ARG A 121 -16.27 11.29 31.50
N ALA A 122 -15.55 10.42 30.82
CA ALA A 122 -15.94 9.03 30.65
C ALA A 122 -15.20 8.22 31.72
N GLY A 123 -15.95 7.49 32.54
CA GLY A 123 -15.40 6.68 33.62
C GLY A 123 -14.35 5.71 33.10
N ALA A 124 -13.12 5.87 33.60
CA ALA A 124 -12.08 4.88 33.46
C ALA A 124 -12.55 3.61 34.19
N ARG A 125 -12.99 2.61 33.41
CA ARG A 125 -12.83 1.23 33.84
C ARG A 125 -11.39 0.90 33.51
N ASP A 126 -10.57 0.86 34.54
CA ASP A 126 -9.25 0.23 34.55
C ASP A 126 -9.47 -1.29 34.55
N PRO A 127 -9.22 -2.01 33.45
CA PRO A 127 -8.94 -3.43 33.58
C PRO A 127 -7.45 -3.51 33.90
N GLY A 128 -7.13 -3.66 35.19
CA GLY A 128 -5.84 -4.11 35.66
C GLY A 128 -5.54 -5.52 35.13
N ALA A 129 -5.24 -5.62 33.83
CA ALA A 129 -4.48 -6.72 33.30
C ALA A 129 -3.06 -6.49 33.83
N ALA A 130 -2.61 -7.34 34.75
CA ALA A 130 -1.25 -7.33 35.25
C ALA A 130 -0.29 -7.25 34.04
N VAL A 131 0.34 -6.09 33.84
CA VAL A 131 1.38 -5.93 32.84
C VAL A 131 2.48 -6.87 33.28
N LYS A 132 2.63 -8.00 32.58
CA LYS A 132 3.68 -8.96 32.86
C LYS A 132 5.00 -8.19 32.85
N THR A 133 5.69 -8.16 33.98
CA THR A 133 6.97 -7.46 34.08
C THR A 133 7.94 -8.15 33.13
N LEU A 134 8.38 -7.42 32.12
CA LEU A 134 9.35 -7.91 31.16
C LEU A 134 10.65 -8.28 31.88
N SER A 135 11.20 -9.45 31.58
CA SER A 135 12.50 -9.86 32.14
C SER A 135 13.62 -8.96 31.63
N ARG A 136 14.81 -9.10 32.23
CA ARG A 136 16.00 -8.35 31.82
C ARG A 136 16.20 -8.43 30.30
N VAL A 137 16.29 -7.26 29.68
CA VAL A 137 16.54 -7.12 28.24
C VAL A 137 17.97 -7.59 27.95
N PRO A 138 18.18 -8.43 26.92
CA PRO A 138 19.51 -8.91 26.56
C PRO A 138 20.38 -7.77 26.01
N GLU A 139 21.70 -7.93 26.11
CA GLU A 139 22.69 -6.90 25.73
C GLU A 139 22.42 -6.26 24.36
N PRO A 140 22.14 -7.02 23.27
CA PRO A 140 21.91 -6.44 21.94
C PRO A 140 20.67 -5.52 21.84
N LEU A 141 19.74 -5.63 22.78
CA LEU A 141 18.48 -4.85 22.80
C LEU A 141 18.50 -3.75 23.87
N THR A 142 19.63 -3.54 24.53
CA THR A 142 19.77 -2.52 25.59
C THR A 142 19.40 -1.14 25.05
N GLY A 143 18.46 -0.45 25.70
CA GLY A 143 17.97 0.86 25.27
C GLY A 143 17.04 0.86 24.05
N LYS A 144 16.78 -0.31 23.45
CA LYS A 144 15.91 -0.48 22.27
C LYS A 144 14.47 -0.86 22.61
N ILE A 145 14.14 -1.04 23.88
CA ILE A 145 12.76 -1.29 24.31
C ILE A 145 12.09 -0.03 24.85
N VAL A 146 10.84 0.20 24.44
CA VAL A 146 9.98 1.27 24.94
C VAL A 146 8.79 0.64 25.64
N THR A 147 8.67 0.89 26.94
CA THR A 147 7.58 0.36 27.79
C THR A 147 6.60 1.48 28.16
N PRO A 148 5.42 1.18 28.75
CA PRO A 148 4.41 2.19 29.07
C PRO A 148 4.88 3.37 29.94
N GLY A 149 5.96 3.21 30.71
CA GLY A 149 6.56 4.28 31.52
C GLY A 149 7.47 5.24 30.74
N ASP A 150 7.85 4.91 29.50
CA ASP A 150 8.72 5.73 28.65
C ASP A 150 7.92 6.83 27.93
N ARG A 151 8.44 8.06 27.89
CA ARG A 151 7.81 9.21 27.20
C ARG A 151 7.59 8.96 25.71
N ARG A 152 8.37 8.09 25.07
CA ARG A 152 8.25 7.72 23.66
C ARG A 152 7.06 6.80 23.38
N TYR A 153 6.52 6.12 24.39
CA TYR A 153 5.52 5.06 24.23
C TYR A 153 4.26 5.51 23.47
N ALA A 154 3.74 6.70 23.77
CA ALA A 154 2.55 7.24 23.12
C ALA A 154 2.70 7.39 21.60
N LEU A 155 3.93 7.58 21.10
CA LEU A 155 4.24 7.73 19.67
C LEU A 155 4.39 6.38 18.96
N LEU A 156 4.56 5.29 19.72
CA LEU A 156 4.97 3.98 19.22
C LEU A 156 3.93 2.88 19.48
N ARG A 157 2.87 3.14 20.25
CA ARG A 157 1.86 2.11 20.56
C ARG A 157 0.82 1.90 19.45
N SER A 158 0.62 2.91 18.60
CA SER A 158 -0.50 2.94 17.64
C SER A 158 -0.12 2.46 16.24
N THR A 159 -1.12 2.04 15.49
CA THR A 159 -1.06 1.86 14.03
C THR A 159 -1.67 3.10 13.36
N TYR A 160 -1.78 3.09 12.03
CA TYR A 160 -2.48 4.13 11.29
C TYR A 160 -3.97 4.22 11.66
N THR A 161 -4.63 3.09 11.86
CA THR A 161 -6.09 3.00 12.05
C THR A 161 -6.53 2.84 13.50
N THR A 162 -5.65 2.33 14.36
CA THR A 162 -6.02 1.90 15.72
C THR A 162 -4.95 2.24 16.75
N THR A 163 -5.38 2.49 17.99
CA THR A 163 -4.51 2.67 19.15
C THR A 163 -4.56 1.42 20.02
N HIS A 164 -3.40 1.00 20.54
CA HIS A 164 -3.22 -0.22 21.34
C HIS A 164 -2.38 0.05 22.59
N SER A 165 -2.21 -0.96 23.44
CA SER A 165 -1.42 -0.93 24.67
C SER A 165 -0.44 -2.10 24.79
N PRO A 166 0.61 -2.20 23.95
CA PRO A 166 1.61 -3.27 24.07
C PRO A 166 2.42 -3.18 25.36
N ALA A 167 2.86 -4.31 25.90
CA ALA A 167 3.75 -4.37 27.05
C ALA A 167 5.13 -3.76 26.74
N GLY A 168 5.58 -3.85 25.48
CA GLY A 168 6.80 -3.20 25.02
C GLY A 168 6.87 -3.06 23.50
N VAL A 169 7.60 -2.04 23.04
CA VAL A 169 7.95 -1.85 21.62
C VAL A 169 9.47 -1.96 21.49
N LEU A 170 9.93 -2.97 20.76
CA LEU A 170 11.33 -3.17 20.40
C LEU A 170 11.63 -2.41 19.10
N LEU A 171 12.73 -1.67 19.10
CA LEU A 171 13.22 -0.84 18.01
C LEU A 171 14.57 -1.36 17.49
N PRO A 172 14.63 -2.57 16.90
CA PRO A 172 15.85 -3.07 16.28
C PRO A 172 16.27 -2.17 15.12
N GLU A 173 17.57 -1.98 14.95
CA GLU A 173 18.22 -1.20 13.88
C GLU A 173 18.99 -2.10 12.91
N THR A 174 19.18 -3.38 13.24
CA THR A 174 19.88 -4.36 12.40
C THR A 174 19.16 -5.70 12.37
N THR A 175 19.45 -6.53 11.37
CA THR A 175 18.91 -7.90 11.29
C THR A 175 19.28 -8.75 12.51
N ALA A 176 20.49 -8.59 13.07
CA ALA A 176 20.90 -9.30 14.27
C ALA A 176 20.05 -8.92 15.49
N GLU A 177 19.68 -7.64 15.61
CA GLU A 177 18.77 -7.16 16.64
C GLU A 177 17.33 -7.66 16.43
N VAL A 178 16.88 -7.82 15.18
CA VAL A 178 15.57 -8.47 14.89
C VAL A 178 15.58 -9.92 15.38
N VAL A 179 16.65 -10.67 15.11
CA VAL A 179 16.82 -12.04 15.63
C VAL A 179 16.77 -12.08 17.15
N ALA A 180 17.51 -11.17 17.81
CA ALA A 180 17.49 -11.05 19.27
C ALA A 180 16.09 -10.68 19.79
N ALA A 181 15.37 -9.80 19.10
CA ALA A 181 14.02 -9.37 19.46
C ALA A 181 13.00 -10.51 19.39
N VAL A 182 13.07 -11.35 18.34
CA VAL A 182 12.22 -12.54 18.21
C VAL A 182 12.47 -13.52 19.36
N ARG A 183 13.74 -13.84 19.63
CA ARG A 183 14.12 -14.75 20.72
C ARG A 183 13.66 -14.24 22.08
N TYR A 184 13.96 -12.98 22.38
CA TYR A 184 13.54 -12.35 23.63
C TYR A 184 12.01 -12.35 23.79
N ALA A 185 11.27 -11.98 22.75
CA ALA A 185 9.81 -11.94 22.81
C ALA A 185 9.19 -13.33 23.01
N ARG A 186 9.79 -14.38 22.43
CA ARG A 186 9.41 -15.78 22.68
C ARG A 186 9.70 -16.21 24.11
N GLU A 187 10.86 -15.88 24.66
CA GLU A 187 11.20 -16.14 26.07
C GLU A 187 10.20 -15.49 27.04
N GLN A 188 9.65 -14.31 26.68
CA GLN A 188 8.60 -13.68 27.49
C GLN A 188 7.25 -14.42 27.43
N GLY A 189 7.03 -15.27 26.43
CA GLY A 189 5.74 -15.92 26.17
C GLY A 189 4.62 -14.91 25.90
N LEU A 190 4.95 -13.78 25.26
CA LEU A 190 4.00 -12.70 24.94
C LEU A 190 3.64 -12.70 23.45
N PRO A 191 2.41 -12.29 23.07
CA PRO A 191 2.04 -12.14 21.67
C PRO A 191 2.98 -11.17 20.94
N ILE A 192 3.41 -11.54 19.72
CA ILE A 192 4.27 -10.69 18.90
C ILE A 192 3.43 -10.03 17.81
N ALA A 193 3.60 -8.72 17.65
CA ALA A 193 3.17 -7.99 16.46
C ALA A 193 4.40 -7.44 15.73
N VAL A 194 4.39 -7.52 14.41
CA VAL A 194 5.50 -7.03 13.57
C VAL A 194 5.03 -5.76 12.87
N ARG A 195 5.80 -4.68 12.98
CA ARG A 195 5.46 -3.40 12.36
C ARG A 195 6.54 -2.97 11.38
N SER A 196 6.18 -2.99 10.10
CA SER A 196 6.84 -2.19 9.06
C SER A 196 6.18 -0.80 9.04
N GLY A 197 5.20 -0.62 8.15
CA GLY A 197 4.55 0.67 7.96
C GLY A 197 3.56 1.08 9.06
N GLY A 198 2.92 0.09 9.68
CA GLY A 198 1.76 0.30 10.54
C GLY A 198 0.45 0.62 9.81
N HIS A 199 0.38 0.33 8.51
CA HIS A 199 -0.77 0.62 7.62
C HIS A 199 -1.76 -0.54 7.46
N GLY A 200 -1.52 -1.70 8.09
CA GLY A 200 -2.45 -2.83 8.03
C GLY A 200 -3.80 -2.47 8.65
N LEU A 201 -4.88 -2.49 7.85
CA LEU A 201 -6.19 -1.97 8.25
C LEU A 201 -6.80 -2.75 9.42
N ALA A 202 -6.43 -4.02 9.59
CA ALA A 202 -6.81 -4.86 10.72
C ALA A 202 -6.13 -4.48 12.06
N GLY A 203 -5.18 -3.54 12.04
CA GLY A 203 -4.45 -3.10 13.23
C GLY A 203 -3.49 -4.15 13.81
N THR A 204 -3.16 -5.19 13.05
CA THR A 204 -2.36 -6.35 13.50
C THR A 204 -0.87 -6.08 13.66
N SER A 205 -0.38 -4.93 13.20
CA SER A 205 0.99 -4.46 13.44
C SER A 205 1.18 -3.82 14.82
N SER A 206 0.22 -4.01 15.73
CA SER A 206 0.32 -3.72 17.16
C SER A 206 -0.58 -4.70 17.92
N ASN A 207 -0.52 -4.68 19.25
CA ASN A 207 -1.30 -5.57 20.11
C ASN A 207 -1.51 -4.93 21.50
N ASP A 208 -2.36 -5.57 22.30
CA ASP A 208 -2.57 -5.22 23.70
C ASP A 208 -1.87 -6.27 24.58
N GLY A 209 -0.96 -5.81 25.45
CA GLY A 209 -0.24 -6.65 26.41
C GLY A 209 0.91 -7.50 25.86
N GLY A 210 1.20 -7.45 24.56
CA GLY A 210 2.30 -8.18 23.92
C GLY A 210 3.51 -7.30 23.56
N ILE A 211 4.37 -7.79 22.68
CA ILE A 211 5.56 -7.09 22.18
C ILE A 211 5.34 -6.69 20.72
N VAL A 212 5.68 -5.44 20.39
CA VAL A 212 5.77 -4.97 19.00
C VAL A 212 7.24 -4.98 18.58
N ILE A 213 7.58 -5.67 17.49
CA ILE A 213 8.88 -5.56 16.84
C ILE A 213 8.72 -4.56 15.68
N ASP A 214 9.27 -3.36 15.87
CA ASP A 214 9.18 -2.27 14.90
C ASP A 214 10.42 -2.22 14.00
N LEU A 215 10.22 -2.49 12.72
CA LEU A 215 11.27 -2.54 11.72
C LEU A 215 11.62 -1.16 11.14
N SER A 216 10.97 -0.07 11.55
CA SER A 216 11.09 1.25 10.90
C SER A 216 12.51 1.82 10.82
N ALA A 217 13.43 1.35 11.65
CA ALA A 217 14.85 1.69 11.55
C ALA A 217 15.62 0.90 10.47
N LEU A 218 15.14 -0.30 10.09
CA LEU A 218 15.62 -1.04 8.92
C LEU A 218 14.98 -0.43 7.66
N ASN A 219 15.49 0.71 7.21
CA ASN A 219 14.92 1.51 6.12
C ASN A 219 15.88 1.85 4.98
N ARG A 220 17.03 1.17 4.89
CA ARG A 220 18.00 1.33 3.81
C ARG A 220 17.39 0.93 2.46
N VAL A 221 17.73 1.72 1.44
CA VAL A 221 17.38 1.50 0.03
C VAL A 221 18.65 1.67 -0.79
N GLU A 222 19.05 0.62 -1.51
CA GLU A 222 20.33 0.58 -2.22
C GLU A 222 20.14 -0.07 -3.60
N VAL A 223 20.61 0.59 -4.66
CA VAL A 223 20.70 -0.03 -5.99
C VAL A 223 21.97 -0.90 -5.98
N VAL A 224 21.80 -2.21 -5.97
CA VAL A 224 22.91 -3.17 -5.81
C VAL A 224 23.47 -3.66 -7.16
N ASP A 225 22.67 -3.56 -8.23
CA ASP A 225 23.12 -3.77 -9.61
C ASP A 225 22.31 -2.85 -10.53
N GLU A 226 22.96 -1.84 -11.12
CA GLU A 226 22.31 -0.90 -12.06
C GLU A 226 21.92 -1.57 -13.38
N ARG A 227 22.70 -2.55 -13.85
CA ARG A 227 22.49 -3.21 -15.15
C ARG A 227 21.26 -4.12 -15.09
N SER A 228 21.11 -4.88 -14.01
CA SER A 228 19.90 -5.68 -13.77
C SER A 228 18.80 -4.90 -13.04
N ARG A 229 19.05 -3.63 -12.71
CA ARG A 229 18.14 -2.75 -11.94
C ARG A 229 17.70 -3.37 -10.61
N LEU A 230 18.58 -4.14 -9.98
CA LEU A 230 18.29 -4.81 -8.73
C LEU A 230 18.46 -3.83 -7.57
N VAL A 231 17.42 -3.69 -6.76
CA VAL A 231 17.37 -2.79 -5.62
C VAL A 231 17.18 -3.61 -4.35
N ARG A 232 18.09 -3.46 -3.39
CA ARG A 232 17.91 -3.97 -2.04
C ARG A 232 17.15 -2.96 -1.19
N VAL A 233 16.05 -3.39 -0.60
CA VAL A 233 15.14 -2.55 0.19
C VAL A 233 14.86 -3.22 1.53
N GLU A 234 15.18 -2.56 2.63
CA GLU A 234 14.84 -3.07 3.96
C GLU A 234 13.34 -2.91 4.26
N ALA A 235 12.80 -3.86 5.02
CA ALA A 235 11.35 -4.02 5.19
C ALA A 235 10.68 -2.87 5.95
N GLY A 236 11.43 -2.09 6.73
CA GLY A 236 10.95 -0.90 7.42
C GLY A 236 10.90 0.37 6.57
N ALA A 237 11.47 0.35 5.37
CA ALA A 237 11.46 1.49 4.46
C ALA A 237 10.03 1.92 4.09
N ARG A 238 9.89 3.19 3.72
CA ARG A 238 8.65 3.81 3.26
C ARG A 238 8.68 4.00 1.76
N TRP A 239 7.58 3.76 1.07
CA TRP A 239 7.55 3.86 -0.39
C TRP A 239 7.87 5.26 -0.92
N ALA A 240 7.58 6.32 -0.16
CA ALA A 240 8.04 7.67 -0.50
C ALA A 240 9.57 7.82 -0.48
N ALA A 241 10.24 7.18 0.49
CA ALA A 241 11.70 7.17 0.56
C ALA A 241 12.29 6.33 -0.58
N VAL A 242 11.71 5.15 -0.85
CA VAL A 242 12.12 4.31 -1.99
C VAL A 242 12.02 5.07 -3.30
N ALA A 243 10.86 5.67 -3.60
CA ALA A 243 10.68 6.42 -4.84
C ALA A 243 11.66 7.59 -4.95
N LYS A 244 11.90 8.34 -3.87
CA LYS A 244 12.89 9.43 -3.86
C LYS A 244 14.31 8.91 -4.12
N THR A 245 14.71 7.80 -3.48
CA THR A 245 16.07 7.24 -3.62
C THR A 245 16.33 6.72 -5.04
N LEU A 246 15.31 6.16 -5.70
CA LEU A 246 15.44 5.62 -7.05
C LEU A 246 15.33 6.67 -8.17
N ALA A 247 14.74 7.84 -7.88
CA ALA A 247 14.50 8.89 -8.86
C ALA A 247 15.76 9.34 -9.64
N PRO A 248 16.94 9.53 -9.01
CA PRO A 248 18.16 9.91 -9.74
C PRO A 248 18.61 8.87 -10.78
N TYR A 249 18.31 7.59 -10.55
CA TYR A 249 18.63 6.48 -11.46
C TYR A 249 17.58 6.34 -12.58
N GLY A 250 16.49 7.12 -12.55
CA GLY A 250 15.35 6.96 -13.46
C GLY A 250 14.60 5.65 -13.24
N LEU A 251 14.70 5.08 -12.04
CA LEU A 251 14.08 3.82 -11.66
C LEU A 251 12.85 4.05 -10.77
N ALA A 252 11.90 3.14 -10.87
CA ALA A 252 10.70 3.08 -10.05
C ALA A 252 10.36 1.64 -9.70
N ILE A 253 9.79 1.44 -8.51
CA ILE A 253 9.12 0.19 -8.12
C ILE A 253 7.65 0.52 -7.91
N SER A 254 6.76 -0.12 -8.67
CA SER A 254 5.32 -0.03 -8.47
C SER A 254 4.98 -0.67 -7.13
N SER A 255 4.48 0.12 -6.19
CA SER A 255 4.28 -0.31 -4.80
C SER A 255 2.83 -0.23 -4.38
N GLY A 256 2.32 0.99 -4.26
CA GLY A 256 0.97 1.32 -3.85
C GLY A 256 0.64 2.73 -4.29
N ASP A 257 -0.39 3.32 -3.68
CA ASP A 257 -0.85 4.68 -3.95
C ASP A 257 -0.49 5.68 -2.85
N HIS A 258 0.13 5.23 -1.76
CA HIS A 258 0.45 6.08 -0.62
C HIS A 258 1.88 5.90 -0.12
N GLY A 259 2.53 7.04 0.15
CA GLY A 259 3.98 7.10 0.38
C GLY A 259 4.41 6.66 1.78
N ASN A 260 3.51 6.73 2.75
CA ASN A 260 3.77 6.31 4.13
C ASN A 260 3.59 4.82 4.37
N VAL A 261 3.09 4.08 3.39
CA VAL A 261 2.98 2.62 3.48
C VAL A 261 4.38 2.01 3.56
N GLY A 262 4.53 1.02 4.43
CA GLY A 262 5.80 0.32 4.63
C GLY A 262 6.03 -0.76 3.58
N VAL A 263 7.29 -0.96 3.21
CA VAL A 263 7.69 -1.95 2.19
C VAL A 263 7.29 -3.36 2.62
N GLY A 264 7.63 -3.76 3.86
CA GLY A 264 7.43 -5.13 4.34
C GLY A 264 6.01 -5.65 4.20
N GLY A 265 5.01 -4.93 4.71
CA GLY A 265 3.61 -5.38 4.63
C GLY A 265 3.04 -5.38 3.20
N LEU A 266 3.46 -4.42 2.38
CA LEU A 266 2.98 -4.32 1.00
C LEU A 266 3.61 -5.40 0.11
N ALA A 267 4.94 -5.54 0.17
CA ALA A 267 5.73 -6.47 -0.63
C ALA A 267 5.64 -7.93 -0.14
N THR A 268 4.84 -8.22 0.89
CA THR A 268 4.48 -9.59 1.30
C THR A 268 3.02 -9.95 1.08
N GLY A 269 2.15 -8.95 0.85
CA GLY A 269 0.74 -9.18 0.53
C GLY A 269 0.44 -9.17 -0.97
N GLY A 270 1.25 -8.47 -1.77
CA GLY A 270 1.10 -8.39 -3.23
C GLY A 270 1.67 -7.10 -3.80
N GLY A 271 1.01 -5.99 -3.48
CA GLY A 271 1.43 -4.65 -3.93
C GLY A 271 0.73 -4.20 -5.19
N VAL A 272 -0.46 -3.61 -5.00
CA VAL A 272 -1.29 -3.03 -6.07
C VAL A 272 -1.03 -1.52 -6.11
N GLY A 273 -0.17 -1.10 -7.04
CA GLY A 273 0.24 0.30 -7.22
C GLY A 273 -0.27 0.95 -8.50
N TRP A 274 0.22 2.17 -8.76
CA TRP A 274 -0.19 2.99 -9.90
C TRP A 274 0.21 2.45 -11.29
N LEU A 275 1.19 1.55 -11.35
CA LEU A 275 1.69 0.98 -12.61
C LEU A 275 1.38 -0.52 -12.72
N VAL A 276 0.45 -1.00 -11.89
CA VAL A 276 0.17 -2.43 -11.72
C VAL A 276 -0.28 -3.10 -13.01
N ARG A 277 -1.08 -2.44 -13.86
CA ARG A 277 -1.50 -3.02 -15.15
C ARG A 277 -0.34 -3.15 -16.13
N ARG A 278 0.63 -2.23 -16.11
CA ARG A 278 1.75 -2.23 -17.05
C ARG A 278 2.85 -3.19 -16.63
N TYR A 279 3.17 -3.24 -15.34
CA TYR A 279 4.33 -3.95 -14.84
C TYR A 279 3.99 -5.12 -13.91
N GLY A 280 2.76 -5.27 -13.42
CA GLY A 280 2.38 -6.32 -12.48
C GLY A 280 2.46 -5.86 -11.03
N LEU A 281 2.27 -6.79 -10.10
CA LEU A 281 2.34 -6.55 -8.66
C LEU A 281 3.78 -6.32 -8.20
N THR A 282 3.96 -5.69 -7.04
CA THR A 282 5.30 -5.56 -6.43
C THR A 282 5.95 -6.94 -6.24
N ILE A 283 5.19 -7.94 -5.79
CA ILE A 283 5.69 -9.31 -5.57
C ILE A 283 6.19 -10.01 -6.84
N ASP A 284 5.76 -9.57 -8.03
CA ASP A 284 6.17 -10.15 -9.31
C ASP A 284 7.62 -9.77 -9.67
N HIS A 285 8.12 -8.70 -9.04
CA HIS A 285 9.48 -8.17 -9.22
C HIS A 285 10.42 -8.50 -8.06
N VAL A 286 9.92 -9.14 -7.00
CA VAL A 286 10.80 -9.64 -5.92
C VAL A 286 11.63 -10.79 -6.49
N ARG A 287 12.95 -10.72 -6.31
CA ARG A 287 13.92 -11.73 -6.76
C ARG A 287 14.47 -12.54 -5.60
N ALA A 288 14.61 -11.93 -4.42
CA ALA A 288 14.98 -12.62 -3.19
C ALA A 288 14.45 -11.88 -1.96
N VAL A 289 14.38 -12.57 -0.83
CA VAL A 289 14.10 -12.01 0.49
C VAL A 289 15.03 -12.58 1.55
N GLU A 290 15.21 -11.82 2.62
CA GLU A 290 15.78 -12.30 3.88
C GLU A 290 14.69 -12.34 4.95
N VAL A 291 14.53 -13.49 5.60
CA VAL A 291 13.45 -13.77 6.55
C VAL A 291 14.02 -14.26 7.87
N VAL A 292 13.62 -13.64 8.98
CA VAL A 292 13.85 -14.16 10.32
C VAL A 292 12.65 -15.05 10.69
N LEU A 293 12.89 -16.35 10.82
CA LEU A 293 11.88 -17.34 11.20
C LEU A 293 11.53 -17.27 12.70
N ALA A 294 10.51 -18.02 13.10
CA ALA A 294 10.00 -18.03 14.47
C ALA A 294 11.05 -18.48 15.51
N ASP A 295 11.98 -19.36 15.14
CA ASP A 295 13.10 -19.78 15.99
C ASP A 295 14.26 -18.76 16.05
N GLY A 296 14.17 -17.68 15.27
CA GLY A 296 15.22 -16.67 15.10
C GLY A 296 16.27 -17.03 14.05
N THR A 297 16.08 -18.09 13.27
CA THR A 297 16.96 -18.42 12.14
C THR A 297 16.77 -17.39 11.03
N LEU A 298 17.88 -16.84 10.50
CA LEU A 298 17.87 -15.98 9.32
C LEU A 298 18.01 -16.84 8.06
N VAL A 299 17.04 -16.74 7.16
CA VAL A 299 16.98 -17.51 5.91
C VAL A 299 16.92 -16.55 4.72
N ARG A 300 17.72 -16.83 3.69
CA ARG A 300 17.55 -16.22 2.36
C ARG A 300 16.64 -17.12 1.54
N ALA A 301 15.62 -16.55 0.90
CA ALA A 301 14.72 -17.26 0.01
C ALA A 301 14.62 -16.58 -1.35
N ASP A 302 14.77 -17.38 -2.41
CA ASP A 302 14.63 -17.00 -3.82
C ASP A 302 14.11 -18.21 -4.62
N ALA A 303 14.20 -18.17 -5.96
CA ALA A 303 13.69 -19.26 -6.80
C ALA A 303 14.50 -20.57 -6.67
N GLU A 304 15.76 -20.49 -6.23
CA GLU A 304 16.68 -21.63 -6.14
C GLU A 304 16.93 -22.06 -4.69
N HIS A 305 16.76 -21.14 -3.73
CA HIS A 305 16.97 -21.37 -2.30
C HIS A 305 15.66 -21.15 -1.54
N GLU A 306 15.19 -22.16 -0.81
CA GLU A 306 13.90 -22.11 -0.08
C GLU A 306 12.71 -21.64 -0.95
N PRO A 307 12.46 -22.29 -2.11
CA PRO A 307 11.45 -21.83 -3.07
C PRO A 307 10.02 -21.83 -2.50
N GLU A 308 9.73 -22.70 -1.53
CA GLU A 308 8.44 -22.72 -0.83
C GLU A 308 8.26 -21.50 0.08
N LEU A 309 9.32 -21.09 0.80
CA LEU A 309 9.31 -19.85 1.58
C LEU A 309 9.15 -18.65 0.64
N PHE A 310 9.91 -18.65 -0.46
CA PHE A 310 9.85 -17.59 -1.46
C PHE A 310 8.47 -17.50 -2.15
N TRP A 311 7.78 -18.63 -2.34
CA TRP A 311 6.43 -18.66 -2.84
C TRP A 311 5.44 -18.04 -1.85
N VAL A 312 5.48 -18.45 -0.57
CA VAL A 312 4.50 -17.98 0.44
C VAL A 312 4.67 -16.52 0.81
N VAL A 313 5.91 -16.01 0.87
CA VAL A 313 6.14 -14.58 1.15
C VAL A 313 5.63 -13.67 0.04
N ARG A 314 5.52 -14.15 -1.20
CA ARG A 314 4.96 -13.43 -2.35
C ARG A 314 3.43 -13.54 -2.39
N GLY A 315 2.76 -13.01 -1.36
CA GLY A 315 1.30 -12.91 -1.29
C GLY A 315 0.72 -13.24 0.09
N ALA A 316 1.42 -14.06 0.89
CA ALA A 316 0.96 -14.54 2.19
C ALA A 316 2.06 -14.50 3.27
N GLY A 317 2.96 -13.51 3.25
CA GLY A 317 4.16 -13.53 4.12
C GLY A 317 3.91 -13.39 5.64
N ALA A 318 2.73 -12.93 6.06
CA ALA A 318 2.44 -12.62 7.46
C ALA A 318 2.58 -13.80 8.44
N GLY A 319 2.45 -15.05 7.98
CA GLY A 319 2.60 -16.26 8.80
C GLY A 319 3.88 -17.05 8.53
N ALA A 320 4.81 -16.52 7.75
CA ALA A 320 6.02 -17.23 7.34
C ALA A 320 7.30 -16.77 8.09
N GLY A 321 7.24 -15.63 8.79
CA GLY A 321 8.37 -15.03 9.49
C GLY A 321 8.41 -13.51 9.31
N ILE A 322 9.51 -12.90 9.74
CA ILE A 322 9.76 -11.47 9.59
C ILE A 322 10.69 -11.26 8.40
N VAL A 323 10.14 -10.81 7.27
CA VAL A 323 10.99 -10.33 6.16
C VAL A 323 11.70 -9.06 6.61
N VAL A 324 13.04 -9.05 6.56
CA VAL A 324 13.87 -7.91 6.96
C VAL A 324 14.43 -7.14 5.75
N ALA A 325 14.60 -7.80 4.60
CA ALA A 325 15.03 -7.18 3.36
C ALA A 325 14.47 -7.88 2.13
N PHE A 326 14.32 -7.12 1.05
CA PHE A 326 13.90 -7.57 -0.27
C PHE A 326 14.95 -7.18 -1.29
N GLU A 327 15.17 -8.03 -2.29
CA GLU A 327 15.79 -7.65 -3.56
C GLU A 327 14.70 -7.59 -4.61
N ILE A 328 14.49 -6.40 -5.19
CA ILE A 328 13.39 -6.11 -6.11
C ILE A 328 13.99 -5.57 -7.40
N GLU A 329 13.58 -6.13 -8.54
CA GLU A 329 13.88 -5.58 -9.85
C GLU A 329 13.05 -4.29 -10.06
N ALA A 330 13.72 -3.15 -10.19
CA ALA A 330 13.08 -1.90 -10.51
C ALA A 330 12.87 -1.75 -12.02
N THR A 331 11.92 -0.90 -12.37
CA THR A 331 11.59 -0.57 -13.76
C THR A 331 12.10 0.83 -14.12
N GLU A 332 12.53 1.02 -15.35
CA GLU A 332 12.86 2.34 -15.89
C GLU A 332 11.58 3.17 -16.11
N VAL A 333 11.34 4.10 -15.20
CA VAL A 333 10.24 5.07 -15.27
C VAL A 333 10.71 6.36 -14.59
N ARG A 334 10.88 7.42 -15.37
CA ARG A 334 11.21 8.75 -14.86
C ARG A 334 9.93 9.53 -14.60
N ASN A 335 9.04 9.56 -15.59
CA ASN A 335 7.80 10.30 -15.58
C ASN A 335 6.61 9.42 -15.96
N VAL A 336 5.45 9.88 -15.53
CA VAL A 336 4.16 9.26 -15.79
C VAL A 336 3.15 10.32 -16.16
N GLY A 337 2.22 9.97 -17.05
CA GLY A 337 1.02 10.75 -17.24
C GLY A 337 0.15 10.63 -15.99
N LEU A 338 -0.30 11.74 -15.44
CA LEU A 338 -1.23 11.78 -14.32
C LEU A 338 -2.45 12.57 -14.74
N ALA A 339 -3.62 11.93 -14.71
CA ALA A 339 -4.88 12.61 -14.92
C ALA A 339 -5.79 12.50 -13.70
N GLN A 340 -6.52 13.57 -13.43
CA GLN A 340 -7.56 13.58 -12.42
C GLN A 340 -8.86 14.00 -13.08
N LEU A 341 -9.92 13.22 -12.85
CA LEU A 341 -11.25 13.46 -13.39
C LEU A 341 -12.25 13.44 -12.23
N ALA A 342 -13.18 14.39 -12.23
CA ALA A 342 -14.34 14.38 -11.36
C ALA A 342 -15.59 14.25 -12.22
N ILE A 343 -16.37 13.19 -12.01
CA ILE A 343 -17.54 12.86 -12.82
C ILE A 343 -18.75 12.78 -11.89
N GLU A 344 -19.88 13.36 -12.31
CA GLU A 344 -21.15 13.10 -11.63
C GLU A 344 -21.61 11.68 -11.95
N ALA A 345 -21.78 10.87 -10.91
CA ALA A 345 -22.20 9.48 -11.01
C ALA A 345 -23.71 9.32 -10.85
N THR A 346 -24.32 8.66 -11.82
CA THR A 346 -25.75 8.37 -11.84
C THR A 346 -26.11 7.25 -10.85
N PRO A 347 -27.22 7.36 -10.09
CA PRO A 347 -27.64 6.33 -9.12
C PRO A 347 -27.91 4.94 -9.71
N ASP A 348 -28.12 4.84 -11.02
CA ASP A 348 -28.47 3.62 -11.74
C ASP A 348 -27.28 2.70 -12.06
N GLY A 349 -26.04 3.09 -11.74
CA GLY A 349 -24.84 2.30 -12.02
C GLY A 349 -24.17 2.62 -13.34
N ALA A 350 -24.80 3.36 -14.26
CA ALA A 350 -24.30 3.56 -15.61
C ALA A 350 -22.90 4.19 -15.65
N THR A 351 -22.61 5.15 -14.77
CA THR A 351 -21.27 5.77 -14.69
C THR A 351 -20.17 4.79 -14.26
N VAL A 352 -20.46 3.89 -13.31
CA VAL A 352 -19.51 2.87 -12.85
C VAL A 352 -19.31 1.81 -13.94
N TRP A 353 -20.38 1.44 -14.66
CA TRP A 353 -20.30 0.52 -15.78
C TRP A 353 -19.45 1.08 -16.93
N GLN A 354 -19.71 2.33 -17.36
CA GLN A 354 -18.91 3.00 -18.38
C GLN A 354 -17.44 3.08 -17.99
N TRP A 355 -17.14 3.36 -16.71
CA TRP A 355 -15.75 3.33 -16.23
C TRP A 355 -15.10 1.96 -16.46
N ALA A 356 -15.79 0.87 -16.13
CA ALA A 356 -15.25 -0.47 -16.33
C ALA A 356 -15.10 -0.84 -17.82
N GLU A 357 -16.09 -0.52 -18.67
CA GLU A 357 -16.02 -0.75 -20.12
C GLU A 357 -14.80 -0.03 -20.73
N ARG A 358 -14.59 1.24 -20.38
CA ARG A 358 -13.43 2.00 -20.87
C ARG A 358 -12.11 1.41 -20.42
N LEU A 359 -12.05 0.80 -19.24
CA LEU A 359 -10.84 0.13 -18.78
C LEU A 359 -10.60 -1.24 -19.41
N ALA A 360 -11.66 -1.99 -19.70
CA ALA A 360 -11.57 -3.25 -20.41
C ALA A 360 -10.98 -3.06 -21.82
N GLU A 361 -11.32 -1.95 -22.48
CA GLU A 361 -10.77 -1.56 -23.79
C GLU A 361 -9.40 -0.87 -23.69
N ALA A 362 -9.03 -0.34 -22.52
CA ALA A 362 -7.83 0.46 -22.36
C ALA A 362 -6.55 -0.40 -22.40
N PRO A 363 -5.46 0.12 -23.01
CA PRO A 363 -4.18 -0.57 -22.98
C PRO A 363 -3.63 -0.62 -21.55
N ARG A 364 -2.74 -1.59 -21.31
CA ARG A 364 -2.22 -1.90 -19.98
C ARG A 364 -1.36 -0.77 -19.37
N GLU A 365 -0.90 0.19 -20.17
CA GLU A 365 -0.19 1.39 -19.73
C GLU A 365 -1.05 2.30 -18.84
N LEU A 366 -2.37 2.31 -19.04
CA LEU A 366 -3.30 3.08 -18.23
C LEU A 366 -3.69 2.27 -17.00
N SER A 367 -3.58 2.84 -15.81
CA SER A 367 -4.21 2.32 -14.59
C SER A 367 -5.07 3.42 -13.97
N THR A 368 -6.13 3.05 -13.27
CA THR A 368 -6.95 4.02 -12.52
C THR A 368 -7.23 3.54 -11.11
N ALA A 369 -7.29 4.50 -10.19
CA ALA A 369 -7.94 4.34 -8.90
C ALA A 369 -9.03 5.41 -8.80
N ALA A 370 -10.26 4.99 -8.54
CA ALA A 370 -11.41 5.85 -8.40
C ALA A 370 -11.98 5.77 -6.99
N VAL A 371 -12.50 6.89 -6.49
CA VAL A 371 -13.27 6.93 -5.25
C VAL A 371 -14.64 7.49 -5.55
N LEU A 372 -15.66 6.75 -5.12
CA LEU A 372 -17.05 7.10 -5.25
C LEU A 372 -17.58 7.50 -3.87
N PHE A 373 -18.04 8.75 -3.76
CA PHE A 373 -18.56 9.28 -2.50
C PHE A 373 -19.90 10.01 -2.71
N PRO A 374 -20.80 10.01 -1.70
CA PRO A 374 -22.12 10.63 -1.81
C PRO A 374 -22.03 12.15 -2.02
N HIS A 375 -22.85 12.70 -2.91
CA HIS A 375 -22.98 14.15 -3.14
C HIS A 375 -24.45 14.54 -3.37
N GLY A 376 -25.13 15.00 -2.32
CA GLY A 376 -26.55 15.34 -2.38
C GLY A 376 -27.41 14.10 -2.65
N ARG A 377 -28.12 14.09 -3.78
CA ARG A 377 -28.93 12.95 -4.28
C ARG A 377 -28.18 12.06 -5.28
N SER A 378 -26.97 12.45 -5.70
CA SER A 378 -26.09 11.72 -6.61
C SER A 378 -24.82 11.26 -5.88
N ALA A 379 -23.85 10.72 -6.62
CA ALA A 379 -22.48 10.55 -6.13
C ALA A 379 -21.49 11.26 -7.07
N VAL A 380 -20.26 11.44 -6.61
CA VAL A 380 -19.15 11.89 -7.45
C VAL A 380 -18.14 10.76 -7.56
N LEU A 381 -17.77 10.41 -8.78
CA LEU A 381 -16.68 9.50 -9.10
C LEU A 381 -15.43 10.34 -9.36
N SER A 382 -14.47 10.29 -8.44
CA SER A 382 -13.16 10.93 -8.57
C SER A 382 -12.16 9.90 -9.06
N ILE A 383 -11.70 10.01 -10.31
CA ILE A 383 -10.74 9.09 -10.92
C ILE A 383 -9.35 9.74 -10.88
N THR A 384 -8.37 9.02 -10.33
CA THR A 384 -6.95 9.26 -10.59
C THR A 384 -6.49 8.22 -11.60
N ALA A 385 -6.09 8.68 -12.79
CA ALA A 385 -5.58 7.85 -13.87
C ALA A 385 -4.06 8.07 -13.99
N VAL A 386 -3.30 6.99 -14.02
CA VAL A 386 -1.85 7.01 -14.22
C VAL A 386 -1.54 6.27 -15.50
N VAL A 387 -0.76 6.90 -16.37
CA VAL A 387 -0.29 6.33 -17.63
C VAL A 387 1.22 6.12 -17.53
N ALA A 388 1.67 4.89 -17.76
CA ALA A 388 3.08 4.53 -17.89
C ALA A 388 3.68 5.10 -19.20
N ALA A 389 3.80 6.42 -19.27
CA ALA A 389 4.28 7.16 -20.43
C ALA A 389 5.09 8.40 -20.04
N GLU A 390 6.22 8.57 -20.71
CA GLU A 390 7.20 9.64 -20.48
C GLU A 390 6.86 10.97 -21.18
N SER A 391 5.64 11.13 -21.74
CA SER A 391 5.23 12.38 -22.38
C SER A 391 3.71 12.57 -22.42
N LEU A 392 3.27 13.83 -22.39
CA LEU A 392 1.85 14.18 -22.56
C LEU A 392 1.29 13.76 -23.92
N ARG A 393 2.10 13.76 -24.98
CA ARG A 393 1.68 13.31 -26.32
C ARG A 393 1.21 11.86 -26.31
N ARG A 394 1.87 10.99 -25.52
CA ARG A 394 1.49 9.59 -25.35
C ARG A 394 0.42 9.39 -24.28
N ALA A 395 0.43 10.19 -23.21
CA ALA A 395 -0.51 10.03 -22.11
C ALA A 395 -1.93 10.49 -22.46
N ARG A 396 -2.09 11.62 -23.16
CA ARG A 396 -3.41 12.22 -23.42
C ARG A 396 -4.36 11.31 -24.19
N PRO A 397 -3.96 10.67 -25.31
CA PRO A 397 -4.86 9.79 -26.06
C PRO A 397 -5.36 8.58 -25.23
N LEU A 398 -4.59 8.14 -24.23
CA LEU A 398 -5.00 7.02 -23.37
C LEU A 398 -5.99 7.43 -22.28
N VAL A 399 -6.00 8.71 -21.89
CA VAL A 399 -6.96 9.25 -20.91
C VAL A 399 -8.25 9.72 -21.59
N GLU A 400 -8.18 10.14 -22.84
CA GLU A 400 -9.30 10.73 -23.60
C GLU A 400 -10.59 9.90 -23.57
N PRO A 401 -10.58 8.55 -23.71
CA PRO A 401 -11.79 7.74 -23.59
C PRO A 401 -12.51 7.86 -22.23
N LEU A 402 -11.78 8.17 -21.14
CA LEU A 402 -12.36 8.36 -19.81
C LEU A 402 -13.15 9.67 -19.70
N LEU A 403 -12.89 10.66 -20.57
CA LEU A 403 -13.60 11.95 -20.56
C LEU A 403 -15.06 11.80 -21.05
N ALA A 404 -15.37 10.71 -21.74
CA ALA A 404 -16.71 10.37 -22.20
C ALA A 404 -17.57 9.66 -21.14
N ILE A 405 -17.05 9.44 -19.93
CA ILE A 405 -17.79 8.81 -18.83
C ILE A 405 -18.71 9.85 -18.18
N GLY A 406 -20.02 9.61 -18.26
CA GLY A 406 -21.04 10.43 -17.59
C GLY A 406 -20.90 11.95 -17.82
N ARG A 407 -21.31 12.75 -16.83
CA ARG A 407 -21.15 14.21 -16.87
C ARG A 407 -19.85 14.62 -16.17
N LEU A 408 -18.87 15.01 -16.97
CA LEU A 408 -17.59 15.52 -16.46
C LEU A 408 -17.78 16.87 -15.75
N LEU A 409 -17.27 16.97 -14.53
CA LEU A 409 -17.30 18.16 -13.69
C LEU A 409 -15.99 18.94 -13.75
N ASP A 410 -14.87 18.21 -13.79
CA ASP A 410 -13.53 18.75 -13.87
C ASP A 410 -12.57 17.69 -14.41
N HIS A 411 -11.52 18.11 -15.12
CA HIS A 411 -10.40 17.24 -15.44
C HIS A 411 -9.09 17.99 -15.59
N ARG A 412 -7.98 17.30 -15.33
CA ARG A 412 -6.62 17.76 -15.62
C ARG A 412 -5.75 16.58 -16.05
N VAL A 413 -4.76 16.86 -16.89
CA VAL A 413 -3.76 15.89 -17.34
C VAL A 413 -2.39 16.55 -17.32
N ASP A 414 -1.51 16.00 -16.49
CA ASP A 414 -0.16 16.47 -16.26
C ASP A 414 0.85 15.36 -16.58
N LEU A 415 2.10 15.74 -16.76
CA LEU A 415 3.24 14.81 -16.76
C LEU A 415 4.04 15.10 -15.49
N VAL A 416 4.23 14.09 -14.67
CA VAL A 416 4.89 14.23 -13.36
C VAL A 416 5.99 13.19 -13.20
N PRO A 417 7.05 13.47 -12.44
CA PRO A 417 8.03 12.45 -12.10
C PRO A 417 7.38 11.38 -11.20
N TYR A 418 7.78 10.11 -11.31
CA TYR A 418 7.18 9.01 -10.53
C TYR A 418 7.06 9.27 -9.01
N PRO A 419 8.07 9.87 -8.32
CA PRO A 419 7.95 10.18 -6.89
C PRO A 419 6.81 11.15 -6.53
N ALA A 420 6.26 11.90 -7.49
CA ALA A 420 5.11 12.76 -7.26
C ALA A 420 3.81 11.97 -7.00
N LEU A 421 3.76 10.68 -7.35
CA LEU A 421 2.63 9.80 -7.02
C LEU A 421 2.66 9.32 -5.57
N VAL A 422 3.85 9.27 -4.95
CA VAL A 422 4.07 8.86 -3.56
C VAL A 422 5.04 9.81 -2.85
N PRO A 423 4.72 11.11 -2.74
CA PRO A 423 5.63 12.12 -2.23
C PRO A 423 5.98 11.93 -0.75
N LEU A 424 7.13 12.47 -0.33
CA LEU A 424 7.52 12.53 1.08
C LEU A 424 6.50 13.26 1.97
N GLY A 425 5.68 14.14 1.39
CA GLY A 425 4.58 14.79 2.11
C GLY A 425 3.49 13.82 2.61
N HIS A 426 3.48 12.58 2.12
CA HIS A 426 2.62 11.52 2.67
C HIS A 426 3.09 11.02 4.05
N LEU A 427 4.35 11.22 4.43
CA LEU A 427 4.89 10.68 5.67
C LEU A 427 4.24 11.33 6.90
N HIS A 428 3.79 10.49 7.84
CA HIS A 428 3.14 10.92 9.07
C HIS A 428 3.31 9.86 10.17
N PRO A 429 3.22 10.23 11.46
CA PRO A 429 3.24 9.26 12.56
C PRO A 429 1.96 8.41 12.59
N ASN A 430 2.04 7.28 13.28
CA ASN A 430 0.91 6.39 13.54
C ASN A 430 0.30 6.75 14.89
N VAL A 431 -0.92 7.30 14.88
CA VAL A 431 -1.63 7.76 16.08
C VAL A 431 -3.05 7.21 16.17
N GLY A 432 -3.40 6.22 15.34
CA GLY A 432 -4.77 5.69 15.23
C GLY A 432 -5.74 6.69 14.61
N GLN A 433 -5.26 7.53 13.70
CA GLN A 433 -5.98 8.67 13.14
C GLN A 433 -7.11 8.28 12.18
N GLN A 434 -7.10 7.06 11.62
CA GLN A 434 -8.08 6.64 10.60
C GLN A 434 -8.86 5.40 11.04
N ALA A 435 -9.60 5.54 12.15
CA ALA A 435 -10.55 4.51 12.58
C ALA A 435 -11.58 4.27 11.46
N SER A 436 -11.58 3.07 10.91
CA SER A 436 -12.42 2.66 9.79
C SER A 436 -12.70 1.17 9.84
N THR A 437 -13.80 0.75 9.25
CA THR A 437 -14.08 -0.67 8.97
C THR A 437 -14.13 -0.85 7.46
N THR A 438 -13.31 -1.75 6.95
CA THR A 438 -13.18 -2.05 5.52
C THR A 438 -13.38 -3.53 5.23
N THR A 439 -13.81 -3.82 4.01
CA THR A 439 -13.73 -5.13 3.37
C THR A 439 -13.51 -4.88 1.88
N ASN A 440 -13.22 -5.93 1.12
CA ASN A 440 -12.93 -5.78 -0.30
C ASN A 440 -13.30 -7.04 -1.09
N GLY A 441 -13.32 -6.89 -2.40
CA GLY A 441 -13.57 -7.97 -3.34
C GLY A 441 -12.89 -7.70 -4.67
N LEU A 442 -12.40 -8.76 -5.29
CA LEU A 442 -11.94 -8.74 -6.68
C LEU A 442 -13.06 -9.30 -7.55
N LEU A 443 -13.37 -8.64 -8.66
CA LEU A 443 -14.37 -9.11 -9.61
C LEU A 443 -14.11 -8.55 -11.01
N THR A 444 -14.60 -9.27 -12.02
CA THR A 444 -14.92 -8.70 -13.33
C THR A 444 -16.19 -7.89 -13.20
N MET A 445 -16.14 -6.60 -13.56
CA MET A 445 -17.33 -5.75 -13.47
C MET A 445 -18.41 -6.24 -14.43
N ASP A 446 -19.66 -6.24 -13.95
CA ASP A 446 -20.87 -6.37 -14.76
C ASP A 446 -21.86 -5.24 -14.40
N ASP A 447 -22.92 -5.10 -15.20
CA ASP A 447 -23.99 -4.13 -14.98
C ASP A 447 -24.67 -4.33 -13.60
N GLY A 448 -24.80 -5.58 -13.15
CA GLY A 448 -25.31 -5.92 -11.81
C GLY A 448 -24.41 -5.40 -10.68
N GLY A 449 -23.09 -5.50 -10.84
CA GLY A 449 -22.05 -5.06 -9.91
C GLY A 449 -21.95 -3.54 -9.87
N ALA A 450 -21.99 -2.87 -11.01
CA ALA A 450 -22.04 -1.41 -11.11
C ALA A 450 -23.25 -0.85 -10.34
N ARG A 451 -24.43 -1.45 -10.53
CA ARG A 451 -25.63 -1.14 -9.73
C ARG A 451 -25.46 -1.42 -8.24
N ALA A 452 -24.84 -2.54 -7.87
CA ALA A 452 -24.61 -2.88 -6.47
C ALA A 452 -23.67 -1.87 -5.78
N ILE A 453 -22.62 -1.43 -6.47
CA ILE A 453 -21.71 -0.38 -6.01
C ILE A 453 -22.44 0.94 -5.78
N MET A 454 -23.24 1.40 -6.75
CA MET A 454 -23.99 2.64 -6.59
C MET A 454 -25.00 2.58 -5.45
N ARG A 455 -25.66 1.42 -5.23
CA ARG A 455 -26.54 1.21 -4.07
C ARG A 455 -25.78 1.26 -2.75
N ALA A 456 -24.57 0.72 -2.67
CA ALA A 456 -23.76 0.78 -1.46
C ALA A 456 -23.40 2.23 -1.08
N VAL A 457 -23.11 3.08 -2.08
CA VAL A 457 -22.78 4.49 -1.87
C VAL A 457 -24.00 5.35 -1.57
N THR A 458 -25.09 5.18 -2.32
CA THR A 458 -26.27 6.06 -2.22
C THR A 458 -27.32 5.56 -1.22
N GLY A 459 -27.19 4.31 -0.77
CA GLY A 459 -28.06 3.70 0.23
C GLY A 459 -27.88 4.28 1.64
N PRO A 460 -28.65 3.76 2.62
CA PRO A 460 -28.69 4.31 3.98
C PRO A 460 -27.33 4.27 4.69
N GLU A 461 -26.54 3.23 4.44
CA GLU A 461 -25.24 3.01 5.09
C GLU A 461 -24.13 3.93 4.56
N ARG A 462 -24.33 4.52 3.36
CA ARG A 462 -23.41 5.47 2.70
C ARG A 462 -21.95 5.04 2.73
N ALA A 463 -21.68 3.80 2.32
CA ALA A 463 -20.32 3.30 2.26
C ALA A 463 -19.49 4.13 1.27
N LEU A 464 -18.24 4.41 1.61
CA LEU A 464 -17.26 4.91 0.65
C LEU A 464 -16.76 3.71 -0.15
N ILE A 465 -16.83 3.79 -1.49
CA ILE A 465 -16.34 2.74 -2.38
C ILE A 465 -15.11 3.25 -3.12
N GLN A 466 -14.04 2.46 -3.11
CA GLN A 466 -12.88 2.64 -3.97
C GLN A 466 -12.89 1.56 -5.05
N LEU A 467 -12.54 1.94 -6.28
CA LEU A 467 -12.40 1.05 -7.42
C LEU A 467 -10.97 1.18 -7.91
N ARG A 468 -10.27 0.07 -8.10
CA ARG A 468 -8.91 0.05 -8.65
C ARG A 468 -8.86 -0.87 -9.84
N SER A 469 -8.28 -0.39 -10.92
CA SER A 469 -7.99 -1.23 -12.07
C SER A 469 -6.82 -2.17 -11.73
N VAL A 470 -7.04 -3.46 -11.88
CA VAL A 470 -5.99 -4.48 -11.95
C VAL A 470 -6.03 -5.09 -13.36
N GLY A 471 -5.60 -6.33 -13.54
CA GLY A 471 -5.43 -6.90 -14.88
C GLY A 471 -4.10 -6.55 -15.54
N GLY A 472 -4.05 -6.65 -16.87
CA GLY A 472 -2.83 -6.39 -17.64
C GLY A 472 -1.72 -7.37 -17.27
N ALA A 473 -0.52 -6.87 -16.98
CA ALA A 473 0.63 -7.67 -16.58
C ALA A 473 0.41 -8.49 -15.29
N VAL A 474 -0.55 -8.12 -14.44
CA VAL A 474 -0.95 -8.98 -13.31
C VAL A 474 -1.47 -10.33 -13.81
N ASN A 475 -2.16 -10.35 -14.95
CA ASN A 475 -2.81 -11.54 -15.50
C ASN A 475 -1.89 -12.38 -16.39
N ASP A 476 -0.70 -11.87 -16.70
CA ASP A 476 0.31 -12.61 -17.47
C ASP A 476 1.05 -13.65 -16.58
N VAL A 477 0.99 -13.48 -15.26
CA VAL A 477 1.64 -14.38 -14.28
C VAL A 477 0.71 -15.55 -13.96
N ASP A 478 1.25 -16.77 -13.99
CA ASP A 478 0.53 -17.98 -13.63
C ASP A 478 -0.08 -17.85 -12.21
N PRO A 479 -1.39 -18.15 -12.01
CA PRO A 479 -2.06 -18.11 -10.71
C PRO A 479 -1.35 -18.86 -9.58
N ASP A 480 -0.61 -19.92 -9.90
CA ASP A 480 0.10 -20.75 -8.93
C ASP A 480 1.57 -20.33 -8.73
N ALA A 481 2.08 -19.35 -9.47
CA ALA A 481 3.47 -18.89 -9.36
C ALA A 481 3.79 -18.17 -8.04
N THR A 482 2.77 -17.63 -7.37
CA THR A 482 2.89 -16.95 -6.08
C THR A 482 1.68 -17.27 -5.18
N ALA A 483 1.72 -16.84 -3.91
CA ALA A 483 0.58 -17.00 -3.00
C ALA A 483 -0.59 -16.03 -3.26
N TYR A 484 -0.51 -15.19 -4.32
CA TYR A 484 -1.60 -14.33 -4.79
C TYR A 484 -2.31 -15.02 -5.97
N PRO A 485 -3.53 -15.57 -5.77
CA PRO A 485 -4.18 -16.42 -6.77
C PRO A 485 -5.05 -15.65 -7.77
N HIS A 486 -5.39 -14.40 -7.51
CA HIS A 486 -6.43 -13.66 -8.23
C HIS A 486 -5.94 -13.04 -9.57
N ARG A 487 -5.13 -13.79 -10.32
CA ARG A 487 -4.50 -13.36 -11.59
C ARG A 487 -5.49 -13.27 -12.76
N HIS A 488 -6.77 -13.58 -12.55
CA HIS A 488 -7.81 -13.49 -13.57
C HIS A 488 -8.71 -12.26 -13.45
N GLN A 489 -8.55 -11.47 -12.38
CA GLN A 489 -9.44 -10.37 -12.05
C GLN A 489 -8.99 -9.05 -12.70
N ASP A 490 -9.94 -8.14 -12.95
CA ASP A 490 -9.67 -6.83 -13.56
C ASP A 490 -9.97 -5.63 -12.64
N THR A 491 -10.76 -5.83 -11.59
CA THR A 491 -11.18 -4.76 -10.69
C THR A 491 -11.07 -5.19 -9.23
N LEU A 492 -10.39 -4.36 -8.43
CA LEU A 492 -10.43 -4.43 -6.98
C LEU A 492 -11.40 -3.37 -6.44
N VAL A 493 -12.43 -3.80 -5.73
CA VAL A 493 -13.41 -2.95 -5.07
C VAL A 493 -13.17 -2.98 -3.56
N VAL A 494 -13.08 -1.81 -2.92
CA VAL A 494 -12.90 -1.68 -1.48
C VAL A 494 -14.09 -0.91 -0.91
N GLY A 495 -14.80 -1.51 0.04
CA GLY A 495 -15.87 -0.87 0.78
C GLY A 495 -15.37 -0.41 2.15
N THR A 496 -15.64 0.85 2.49
CA THR A 496 -15.25 1.45 3.77
C THR A 496 -16.42 2.17 4.43
N VAL A 497 -16.57 1.97 5.73
CA VAL A 497 -17.39 2.82 6.59
C VAL A 497 -16.55 3.39 7.73
N PHE A 498 -16.96 4.54 8.24
CA PHE A 498 -16.29 5.24 9.33
C PHE A 498 -17.23 5.34 10.54
N PRO A 499 -16.71 5.53 11.77
CA PRO A 499 -17.56 5.82 12.91
C PRO A 499 -18.53 6.99 12.64
N PRO A 500 -19.79 6.93 13.11
CA PRO A 500 -20.33 5.92 14.03
C PRO A 500 -20.79 4.62 13.35
N GLN A 501 -20.74 4.50 12.02
CA GLN A 501 -21.02 3.23 11.34
C GLN A 501 -19.95 2.18 11.69
N GLY A 502 -20.36 0.90 11.72
CA GLY A 502 -19.49 -0.23 12.04
C GLY A 502 -19.71 -1.41 11.10
N GLY A 503 -19.20 -2.58 11.49
CA GLY A 503 -19.21 -3.79 10.65
C GLY A 503 -20.58 -4.17 10.08
N GLY A 504 -21.66 -4.10 10.86
CA GLY A 504 -23.01 -4.44 10.37
C GLY A 504 -23.51 -3.53 9.25
N ALA A 505 -23.22 -2.23 9.32
CA ALA A 505 -23.53 -1.26 8.26
C ALA A 505 -22.74 -1.59 6.98
N LEU A 506 -21.44 -1.89 7.14
CA LEU A 506 -20.61 -2.32 6.01
C LEU A 506 -21.13 -3.61 5.39
N ASP A 507 -21.47 -4.62 6.19
CA ASP A 507 -21.97 -5.92 5.71
C ASP A 507 -23.30 -5.75 4.94
N ALA A 508 -24.18 -4.88 5.40
CA ALA A 508 -25.42 -4.54 4.71
C ALA A 508 -25.16 -3.86 3.35
N ALA A 509 -24.28 -2.84 3.31
CA ALA A 509 -23.89 -2.15 2.09
C ALA A 509 -23.16 -3.07 1.09
N TRP A 510 -22.31 -3.96 1.61
CA TRP A 510 -21.43 -4.82 0.84
C TRP A 510 -22.13 -6.02 0.22
N ARG A 511 -23.27 -6.48 0.79
CA ARG A 511 -23.94 -7.74 0.41
C ARG A 511 -24.07 -7.96 -1.09
N GLY A 512 -24.54 -6.95 -1.83
CA GLY A 512 -24.74 -7.07 -3.29
C GLY A 512 -23.45 -7.12 -4.10
N ILE A 513 -22.38 -6.49 -3.60
CA ILE A 513 -21.04 -6.51 -4.21
C ILE A 513 -20.36 -7.84 -3.88
N GLY A 514 -20.39 -8.26 -2.62
CA GLY A 514 -19.76 -9.48 -2.14
C GLY A 514 -20.29 -10.76 -2.78
N GLN A 515 -21.56 -10.79 -3.22
CA GLN A 515 -22.13 -11.91 -3.99
C GLN A 515 -21.53 -12.08 -5.39
N ARG A 516 -20.85 -11.05 -5.90
CA ARG A 516 -20.19 -11.03 -7.23
C ARG A 516 -18.67 -11.08 -7.13
N ALA A 517 -18.13 -10.91 -5.92
CA ALA A 517 -16.70 -10.96 -5.70
C ALA A 517 -16.20 -12.41 -5.83
N ASP A 518 -15.13 -12.58 -6.60
CA ASP A 518 -14.40 -13.83 -6.76
C ASP A 518 -12.93 -13.60 -6.36
N GLY A 519 -12.77 -13.37 -5.06
CA GLY A 519 -11.48 -13.13 -4.43
C GLY A 519 -11.47 -11.91 -3.53
N ALA A 520 -10.41 -11.77 -2.75
CA ALA A 520 -10.17 -10.61 -1.91
C ALA A 520 -8.67 -10.39 -1.72
N TYR A 521 -8.27 -9.13 -1.59
CA TYR A 521 -6.91 -8.73 -1.31
C TYR A 521 -6.70 -8.53 0.19
N VAL A 522 -5.73 -9.24 0.76
CA VAL A 522 -5.42 -9.25 2.20
C VAL A 522 -5.20 -7.85 2.79
N ASN A 523 -4.55 -6.95 2.05
CA ASN A 523 -4.12 -5.66 2.58
C ASN A 523 -5.26 -4.62 2.72
N PHE A 524 -6.46 -4.90 2.21
CA PHE A 524 -7.65 -4.05 2.40
C PHE A 524 -8.70 -4.65 3.35
N GLU A 525 -8.39 -5.77 4.02
CA GLU A 525 -9.29 -6.36 5.02
C GLU A 525 -8.99 -5.83 6.43
N SER A 526 -10.02 -5.33 7.10
CA SER A 526 -9.90 -4.81 8.48
C SER A 526 -10.41 -5.81 9.53
N ARG A 527 -11.17 -6.81 9.10
CA ARG A 527 -11.78 -7.83 9.97
C ARG A 527 -11.33 -9.22 9.51
N PRO A 528 -10.04 -9.57 9.70
CA PRO A 528 -9.56 -10.88 9.33
C PRO A 528 -10.28 -11.95 10.14
N ASP A 529 -10.85 -12.91 9.44
CA ASP A 529 -11.45 -14.11 9.99
C ASP A 529 -11.29 -15.26 8.98
N ARG A 530 -11.83 -16.44 9.33
CA ARG A 530 -11.73 -17.59 8.45
C ARG A 530 -12.44 -17.38 7.10
N ALA A 531 -13.58 -16.68 7.08
CA ALA A 531 -14.29 -16.41 5.85
C ALA A 531 -13.48 -15.45 4.94
N ALA A 532 -12.77 -14.49 5.52
CA ALA A 532 -11.83 -13.64 4.79
C ALA A 532 -10.65 -14.46 4.27
N PHE A 533 -10.08 -15.37 5.07
CA PHE A 533 -9.03 -16.28 4.62
C PHE A 533 -9.46 -17.08 3.39
N ASP A 534 -10.65 -17.68 3.42
CA ASP A 534 -11.14 -18.52 2.32
C ASP A 534 -11.40 -17.69 1.04
N ARG A 535 -11.74 -16.39 1.15
CA ARG A 535 -11.84 -15.47 0.00
C ARG A 535 -10.48 -15.02 -0.52
N ILE A 536 -9.52 -14.80 0.36
CA ILE A 536 -8.16 -14.31 0.01
C ILE A 536 -7.30 -15.43 -0.58
N TYR A 537 -7.41 -16.63 -0.02
CA TYR A 537 -6.64 -17.81 -0.45
C TYR A 537 -7.62 -18.98 -0.69
N PRO A 538 -8.36 -18.98 -1.81
CA PRO A 538 -9.31 -20.04 -2.12
C PRO A 538 -8.63 -21.39 -2.40
N GLY A 539 -9.40 -22.47 -2.25
CA GLY A 539 -9.07 -23.79 -2.80
C GLY A 539 -7.68 -24.33 -2.44
N ALA A 540 -6.90 -24.68 -3.47
CA ALA A 540 -5.57 -25.27 -3.31
C ALA A 540 -4.55 -24.27 -2.74
N THR A 541 -4.61 -23.01 -3.16
CA THR A 541 -3.75 -21.93 -2.65
C THR A 541 -3.89 -21.79 -1.15
N GLY A 542 -5.13 -21.76 -0.62
CA GLY A 542 -5.38 -21.69 0.82
C GLY A 542 -4.83 -22.87 1.61
N ARG A 543 -4.94 -24.10 1.06
CA ARG A 543 -4.35 -25.29 1.69
C ARG A 543 -2.83 -25.17 1.76
N ARG A 544 -2.18 -24.78 0.66
CA ARG A 544 -0.72 -24.59 0.60
C ARG A 544 -0.25 -23.48 1.53
N VAL A 545 -0.92 -22.32 1.56
CA VAL A 545 -0.61 -21.23 2.49
C VAL A 545 -0.70 -21.70 3.94
N ALA A 546 -1.79 -22.38 4.32
CA ALA A 546 -1.96 -22.86 5.69
C ALA A 546 -0.93 -23.93 6.08
N GLU A 547 -0.52 -24.79 5.14
CA GLU A 547 0.55 -25.77 5.34
C GLU A 547 1.91 -25.11 5.54
N LEU A 548 2.27 -24.15 4.68
CA LEU A 548 3.56 -23.47 4.76
C LEU A 548 3.66 -22.58 6.00
N TRP A 549 2.59 -21.91 6.42
CA TRP A 549 2.57 -21.21 7.71
C TRP A 549 2.83 -22.16 8.89
N ARG A 550 2.22 -23.36 8.90
CA ARG A 550 2.52 -24.37 9.95
C ARG A 550 3.94 -24.90 9.86
N ARG A 551 4.51 -25.01 8.66
CA ARG A 551 5.88 -25.50 8.46
C ARG A 551 6.93 -24.51 8.99
N TYR A 552 6.78 -23.23 8.67
CA TYR A 552 7.75 -22.19 9.04
C TYR A 552 7.50 -21.59 10.43
N ASP A 553 6.30 -21.76 10.98
CA ASP A 553 5.92 -21.32 12.32
C ASP A 553 5.03 -22.37 13.04
N PRO A 554 5.60 -23.53 13.42
CA PRO A 554 4.84 -24.62 14.05
C PRO A 554 4.25 -24.25 15.41
N ASP A 555 4.88 -23.32 16.11
CA ASP A 555 4.44 -22.83 17.43
C ASP A 555 3.38 -21.72 17.31
N GLY A 556 3.14 -21.19 16.11
CA GLY A 556 2.19 -20.10 15.86
C GLY A 556 2.59 -18.75 16.45
N VAL A 557 3.90 -18.46 16.51
CA VAL A 557 4.49 -17.20 17.01
C VAL A 557 3.99 -15.98 16.25
N PHE A 558 3.87 -16.09 14.93
CA PHE A 558 3.42 -15.05 14.01
C PHE A 558 2.02 -15.33 13.45
N ARG A 559 1.29 -16.28 14.04
CA ARG A 559 0.03 -16.79 13.49
C ARG A 559 -0.95 -15.66 13.14
N PRO A 560 -1.32 -15.51 11.85
CA PRO A 560 -2.23 -14.44 11.45
C PRO A 560 -3.65 -14.65 11.98
N ARG A 561 -4.31 -13.55 12.35
CA ARG A 561 -5.72 -13.55 12.80
C ARG A 561 -6.72 -14.14 11.81
N LEU A 562 -6.33 -14.29 10.54
CA LEU A 562 -7.11 -14.95 9.49
C LEU A 562 -7.47 -16.40 9.83
N LEU A 563 -6.66 -17.09 10.64
CA LEU A 563 -6.90 -18.47 11.05
C LEU A 563 -7.41 -18.58 12.49
N ASP A 564 -7.77 -17.47 13.13
CA ASP A 564 -8.31 -17.49 14.49
C ASP A 564 -9.76 -17.99 14.48
N PRO A 565 -10.07 -19.07 15.21
CA PRO A 565 -11.43 -19.66 15.20
C PRO A 565 -12.50 -18.81 15.91
N ALA A 566 -12.19 -17.61 16.43
CA ALA A 566 -13.05 -16.94 17.40
C ALA A 566 -13.15 -15.41 17.24
N ARG A 567 -14.01 -14.93 16.31
CA ARG A 567 -14.83 -13.71 16.49
C ARG A 567 -16.22 -13.75 15.82
N GLY A 568 -16.55 -14.76 15.03
CA GLY A 568 -17.85 -14.89 14.33
C GLY A 568 -19.09 -15.10 15.20
N ARG A 569 -19.00 -15.08 16.54
CA ARG A 569 -20.15 -15.30 17.46
C ARG A 569 -20.33 -14.29 18.58
N ALA A 570 -19.45 -13.29 18.73
CA ALA A 570 -19.56 -12.30 19.82
C ALA A 570 -20.59 -11.17 19.55
N GLY A 571 -21.17 -11.11 18.34
CA GLY A 571 -22.18 -10.11 17.97
C GLY A 571 -23.64 -10.54 18.18
N ALA A 572 -23.92 -11.80 18.53
CA ALA A 572 -25.29 -12.33 18.62
C ALA A 572 -25.84 -12.50 20.04
N ARG A 573 -25.10 -12.06 21.08
CA ARG A 573 -25.58 -12.03 22.47
C ARG A 573 -25.15 -10.75 23.16
N ARG A 574 -25.71 -9.63 22.71
CA ARG A 574 -25.95 -8.40 23.47
C ARG A 574 -26.67 -7.40 22.56
N ARG A 575 -27.94 -7.67 22.32
CA ARG A 575 -29.05 -6.71 22.28
C ARG A 575 -30.35 -7.50 22.27
#